data_AF-A0A227NDM0-F1
#
_entry.id   AF-A0A227NDM0-F1
#
_cell.length_a   1.000
_cell.length_b   1.000
_cell.length_c   1.000
_cell.angle_alpha   90.00
_cell.angle_beta   90.00
_cell.angle_gamma   90.00
#
_symmetry.space_group_name_H-M   'P 1'
#
loop_
_entity.id
_entity.type
_entity.pdbx_description
1 polymer ?
#
loop_
_entity_poly.entity_id
_entity_poly.type
_entity_poly.pdbx_seq_one_letter_code
_entity_poly.pdbx_strand_id
1 'polypeptide(L)'
;MKTARAITLMGFITAFAVGIVVVLFLTSEDIMHHRNNFIRRFSDQVEKNYEIDLQLKGYYFAGESDDSIYLGNYDAPLYFASVDKKLKKLQPHVMQIDQMDLPYRSVEVRVRGSQIFLIDGTVPCVFRGELKSLKMKYVVRPDKTFSHVVVIDSVNIAYRTHNKDGESILGLSKLDGRNKINQRLLQKQIDGNFDVDGSLYYDAELKKLVYVYLYRNQYIIANPDLSLDSRGNTIDTVSKAKIKVSYIKSHNAKKMSAPPLSINRT
;
A
#
# COMPACT_ATOMS: atom_id res chain seq x y z
N MET A 1 57.32 -27.84 37.22
CA MET A 1 55.99 -28.52 37.11
C MET A 1 54.79 -27.61 37.38
N LYS A 2 54.77 -26.78 38.44
CA LYS A 2 53.62 -25.91 38.75
C LYS A 2 53.37 -24.80 37.71
N THR A 3 54.43 -24.19 37.19
CA THR A 3 54.35 -23.14 36.16
C THR A 3 53.82 -23.63 34.82
N ALA A 4 54.29 -24.78 34.35
CA ALA A 4 53.80 -25.40 33.11
C ALA A 4 52.30 -25.70 33.17
N ARG A 5 51.81 -26.25 34.29
CA ARG A 5 50.37 -26.50 34.52
C ARG A 5 49.54 -25.22 34.55
N ALA A 6 50.07 -24.15 35.15
CA ALA A 6 49.39 -22.86 35.18
C ALA A 6 49.25 -22.25 33.76
N ILE A 7 50.28 -22.36 32.92
CA ILE A 7 50.25 -21.90 31.53
C ILE A 7 49.22 -22.70 30.71
N THR A 8 49.17 -24.03 30.86
CA THR A 8 48.18 -24.86 30.15
C THR A 8 46.75 -24.51 30.56
N LEU A 9 46.52 -24.29 31.86
CA LEU A 9 45.22 -23.89 32.38
C LEU A 9 44.79 -22.51 31.86
N MET A 10 45.71 -21.55 31.81
CA MET A 10 45.44 -20.21 31.31
C MET A 10 45.13 -20.22 29.80
N GLY A 11 45.82 -21.06 29.03
CA GLY A 11 45.51 -21.28 27.61
C GLY A 11 44.11 -21.87 27.41
N PHE A 12 43.71 -22.85 28.23
CA PHE A 12 42.38 -23.44 28.15
C PHE A 12 41.27 -22.42 28.51
N ILE A 13 41.47 -21.64 29.58
CA ILE A 13 40.51 -20.58 29.98
C ILE A 13 40.36 -19.54 28.86
N THR A 14 41.47 -19.14 28.23
CA THR A 14 41.44 -18.17 27.13
C THR A 14 40.71 -18.72 25.91
N ALA A 15 41.01 -19.96 25.50
CA ALA A 15 40.33 -20.61 24.39
C ALA A 15 38.83 -20.79 24.67
N PHE A 16 38.46 -21.14 25.91
CA PHE A 16 37.08 -21.27 26.33
C PHE A 16 36.34 -19.92 26.30
N ALA A 17 36.97 -18.84 26.77
CA ALA A 17 36.39 -17.50 26.71
C ALA A 17 36.17 -17.04 25.26
N VAL A 18 37.15 -17.26 24.37
CA VAL A 18 37.00 -16.97 22.94
C VAL A 18 35.86 -17.80 22.34
N GLY A 19 35.78 -19.08 22.68
CA GLY A 19 34.70 -19.96 22.25
C GLY A 19 33.31 -19.45 22.66
N ILE A 20 33.15 -19.01 23.91
CA ILE A 20 31.90 -18.41 24.40
C ILE A 20 31.56 -17.15 23.59
N VAL A 21 32.52 -16.24 23.39
CA VAL A 21 32.28 -15.00 22.64
C VAL A 21 31.86 -15.30 21.19
N VAL A 22 32.50 -16.29 20.54
CA VAL A 22 32.13 -16.72 19.19
C VAL A 22 30.72 -17.29 19.16
N VAL A 23 30.35 -18.14 20.11
CA VAL A 23 28.98 -18.70 20.19
C VAL A 23 27.94 -17.59 20.43
N LEU A 24 28.22 -16.64 21.33
CA LEU A 24 27.36 -15.48 21.56
C LEU A 24 27.23 -14.60 20.32
N PHE A 25 28.33 -14.40 19.57
CA PHE A 25 28.31 -13.64 18.32
C PHE A 25 27.45 -14.34 17.26
N LEU A 26 27.67 -15.63 17.01
CA LEU A 26 26.92 -16.39 16.01
C LEU A 26 25.43 -16.50 16.36
N THR A 27 25.10 -16.67 17.65
CA THR A 27 23.69 -16.67 18.11
C THR A 27 23.06 -15.30 18.00
N SER A 28 23.79 -14.23 18.29
CA SER A 28 23.33 -12.85 18.08
C SER A 28 23.03 -12.58 16.60
N GLU A 29 23.91 -12.99 15.69
CA GLU A 29 23.70 -12.86 14.25
C GLU A 29 22.47 -13.65 13.78
N ASP A 30 22.26 -14.88 14.25
CA ASP A 30 21.05 -15.66 13.95
C ASP A 30 19.77 -14.96 14.42
N ILE A 31 19.79 -14.45 15.66
CA ILE A 31 18.66 -13.73 16.24
C ILE A 31 18.36 -12.44 15.46
N MET A 32 19.40 -11.72 15.04
CA MET A 32 19.29 -10.48 14.25
C MET A 32 18.76 -10.75 12.84
N HIS A 33 19.23 -11.80 12.16
CA HIS A 33 18.95 -12.02 10.74
C HIS A 33 17.76 -12.95 10.45
N HIS A 34 17.49 -13.94 11.31
CA HIS A 34 16.51 -14.99 11.00
C HIS A 34 15.26 -14.97 11.88
N ARG A 35 15.29 -14.31 13.04
CA ARG A 35 14.15 -14.32 13.99
C ARG A 35 13.18 -13.15 13.85
N ASN A 36 13.31 -12.33 12.80
CA ASN A 36 12.48 -11.15 12.56
C ASN A 36 12.45 -10.18 13.76
N ASN A 37 13.56 -10.07 14.49
CA ASN A 37 13.66 -9.10 15.57
C ASN A 37 13.67 -7.68 15.01
N PHE A 38 12.82 -6.80 15.55
CA PHE A 38 12.61 -5.44 15.03
C PHE A 38 13.77 -4.45 15.34
N ILE A 39 15.00 -4.94 15.45
CA ILE A 39 16.19 -4.14 15.72
C ILE A 39 16.78 -3.70 14.37
N ARG A 40 16.36 -2.51 13.91
CA ARG A 40 16.91 -1.91 12.70
C ARG A 40 18.19 -1.15 13.05
N ARG A 41 19.30 -1.53 12.42
CA ARG A 41 20.50 -0.70 12.35
C ARG A 41 20.26 0.38 11.29
N PHE A 42 19.89 1.57 11.72
CA PHE A 42 19.96 2.73 10.84
C PHE A 42 21.42 3.14 10.74
N SER A 43 21.88 3.52 9.55
CA SER A 43 23.16 4.23 9.44
C SER A 43 23.03 5.53 10.24
N ASP A 44 24.02 5.87 11.06
CA ASP A 44 23.95 6.95 12.05
C ASP A 44 23.82 8.38 11.48
N GLN A 45 23.59 8.53 10.17
CA GLN A 45 23.49 9.84 9.52
C GLN A 45 22.36 9.84 8.48
N VAL A 46 21.15 10.16 8.94
CA VAL A 46 20.06 10.62 8.06
C VAL A 46 20.02 12.13 8.18
N GLU A 47 20.45 12.83 7.13
CA GLU A 47 20.35 14.29 7.08
C GLU A 47 18.96 14.72 6.57
N LYS A 48 18.35 15.68 7.28
CA LYS A 48 17.11 16.30 6.84
C LYS A 48 17.41 17.28 5.71
N ASN A 49 17.07 16.91 4.48
CA ASN A 49 17.30 17.75 3.30
C ASN A 49 16.33 18.94 3.23
N TYR A 50 15.02 18.68 3.32
CA TYR A 50 13.98 19.69 3.16
C TYR A 50 12.80 19.40 4.10
N GLU A 51 12.10 20.45 4.51
CA GLU A 51 10.90 20.38 5.34
C GLU A 51 9.98 21.54 4.97
N ILE A 52 8.68 21.29 4.97
CA ILE A 52 7.66 22.32 4.79
C ILE A 52 6.50 22.07 5.75
N ASP A 53 6.00 23.14 6.35
CA ASP A 53 4.76 23.10 7.12
C ASP A 53 3.56 23.27 6.18
N LEU A 54 2.68 22.26 6.17
CA LEU A 54 1.52 22.20 5.30
C LEU A 54 0.40 23.18 5.68
N GLN A 55 0.48 23.83 6.86
CA GLN A 55 -0.48 24.80 7.42
C GLN A 55 -1.89 24.24 7.73
N LEU A 56 -2.35 23.23 6.98
CA LEU A 56 -3.63 22.56 7.14
C LEU A 56 -3.45 21.06 7.40
N LYS A 57 -4.44 20.47 8.03
CA LYS A 57 -4.53 19.02 8.26
C LYS A 57 -5.28 18.34 7.11
N GLY A 58 -5.31 17.02 7.11
CA GLY A 58 -6.11 16.23 6.18
C GLY A 58 -5.49 16.02 4.80
N TYR A 59 -4.22 16.38 4.60
CA TYR A 59 -3.52 16.11 3.35
C TYR A 59 -3.14 14.63 3.20
N TYR A 60 -3.21 14.14 1.97
CA TYR A 60 -2.66 12.85 1.54
C TYR A 60 -1.92 13.01 0.22
N PHE A 61 -1.02 12.08 -0.10
CA PHE A 61 -0.33 12.07 -1.39
C PHE A 61 -1.30 11.74 -2.53
N ALA A 62 -1.53 12.71 -3.41
CA ALA A 62 -2.31 12.54 -4.63
C ALA A 62 -1.45 11.99 -5.78
N GLY A 63 -0.15 12.28 -5.78
CA GLY A 63 0.80 11.78 -6.78
C GLY A 63 1.92 12.76 -7.02
N GLU A 64 2.66 12.57 -8.11
CA GLU A 64 3.75 13.45 -8.50
C GLU A 64 3.82 13.66 -10.02
N SER A 65 4.52 14.73 -10.40
CA SER A 65 5.03 14.97 -11.74
C SER A 65 6.55 15.15 -11.66
N ASP A 66 7.19 15.43 -12.81
CA ASP A 66 8.64 15.58 -12.87
C ASP A 66 9.19 16.63 -11.88
N ASP A 67 8.45 17.72 -11.68
CA ASP A 67 8.88 18.85 -10.83
C ASP A 67 8.21 18.97 -9.46
N SER A 68 7.06 18.34 -9.26
CA SER A 68 6.15 18.64 -8.14
C SER A 68 5.52 17.40 -7.52
N ILE A 69 5.33 17.44 -6.21
CA ILE A 69 4.50 16.52 -5.44
C ILE A 69 3.12 17.17 -5.26
N TYR A 70 2.06 16.37 -5.37
CA TYR A 70 0.68 16.83 -5.22
C TYR A 70 0.03 16.20 -4.00
N LEU A 71 -0.68 17.03 -3.24
CA LEU A 71 -1.36 16.67 -2.01
C LEU A 71 -2.85 16.94 -2.16
N GLY A 72 -3.67 15.90 -2.11
CA GLY A 72 -5.13 16.05 -2.01
C GLY A 72 -5.54 16.30 -0.56
N ASN A 73 -6.77 16.74 -0.32
CA ASN A 73 -7.28 16.98 1.03
C ASN A 73 -8.60 16.23 1.26
N TYR A 74 -8.70 15.48 2.37
CA TYR A 74 -9.91 14.72 2.71
C TYR A 74 -11.11 15.61 3.07
N ASP A 75 -10.86 16.78 3.67
CA ASP A 75 -11.88 17.71 4.13
C ASP A 75 -12.33 18.66 3.00
N ALA A 76 -11.52 18.82 1.95
CA ALA A 76 -11.79 19.69 0.80
C ALA A 76 -11.47 18.98 -0.53
N PRO A 77 -12.36 18.12 -1.07
CA PRO A 77 -12.01 17.22 -2.18
C PRO A 77 -11.73 17.90 -3.53
N LEU A 78 -12.23 19.12 -3.74
CA LEU A 78 -11.92 19.92 -4.94
C LEU A 78 -10.67 20.79 -4.76
N TYR A 79 -10.08 20.77 -3.57
CA TYR A 79 -8.84 21.46 -3.25
C TYR A 79 -7.68 20.47 -3.24
N PHE A 80 -6.56 20.87 -3.84
CA PHE A 80 -5.31 20.16 -3.72
C PHE A 80 -4.15 21.16 -3.69
N ALA A 81 -3.01 20.75 -3.15
CA ALA A 81 -1.80 21.56 -3.14
C ALA A 81 -0.71 20.92 -3.99
N SER A 82 0.11 21.75 -4.62
CA SER A 82 1.37 21.31 -5.23
C SER A 82 2.55 21.86 -4.43
N VAL A 83 3.60 21.06 -4.28
CA VAL A 83 4.87 21.47 -3.68
C VAL A 83 6.00 21.05 -4.59
N ASP A 84 6.99 21.92 -4.80
CA ASP A 84 8.19 21.57 -5.56
C ASP A 84 9.00 20.51 -4.82
N LYS A 85 9.80 19.70 -5.53
CA LYS A 85 10.60 18.62 -4.90
C LYS A 85 11.62 19.09 -3.85
N LYS A 86 11.93 20.39 -3.77
CA LYS A 86 12.78 20.98 -2.71
C LYS A 86 11.97 21.55 -1.54
N LEU A 87 10.66 21.30 -1.51
CA LEU A 87 9.71 21.70 -0.47
C LEU A 87 9.78 23.19 -0.12
N LYS A 88 9.96 24.07 -1.11
CA LYS A 88 10.11 25.51 -0.90
C LYS A 88 8.78 26.24 -0.82
N LYS A 89 7.80 25.82 -1.63
CA LYS A 89 6.52 26.54 -1.74
C LYS A 89 5.35 25.59 -1.92
N LEU A 90 4.44 25.62 -0.95
CA LEU A 90 3.12 25.01 -1.06
C LEU A 90 2.20 25.95 -1.84
N GLN A 91 1.61 25.45 -2.93
CA GLN A 91 0.68 26.22 -3.77
C GLN A 91 -0.70 25.56 -3.77
N PRO A 92 -1.75 26.25 -3.28
CA PRO A 92 -3.11 25.77 -3.33
C PRO A 92 -3.71 25.85 -4.73
N HIS A 93 -4.56 24.87 -5.08
CA HIS A 93 -5.30 24.80 -6.33
C HIS A 93 -6.75 24.37 -6.07
N VAL A 94 -7.67 24.86 -6.89
CA VAL A 94 -9.09 24.49 -6.86
C VAL A 94 -9.49 23.96 -8.23
N MET A 95 -10.11 22.78 -8.26
CA MET A 95 -10.60 22.15 -9.47
C MET A 95 -12.07 22.47 -9.75
N GLN A 96 -12.43 22.43 -11.03
CA GLN A 96 -13.81 22.52 -11.50
C GLN A 96 -14.23 21.17 -12.08
N ILE A 97 -15.41 20.67 -11.71
CA ILE A 97 -16.00 19.45 -12.26
C ILE A 97 -17.31 19.78 -12.98
N ASP A 98 -17.65 19.00 -14.01
CA ASP A 98 -18.86 19.19 -14.83
C ASP A 98 -20.11 18.49 -14.28
N GLN A 99 -20.00 17.78 -13.16
CA GLN A 99 -21.11 17.09 -12.49
C GLN A 99 -21.08 17.37 -10.98
N MET A 100 -21.77 18.41 -10.50
CA MET A 100 -21.78 18.73 -9.06
C MET A 100 -22.86 17.96 -8.28
N ASP A 101 -23.88 17.44 -8.96
CA ASP A 101 -25.11 16.95 -8.33
C ASP A 101 -25.06 15.46 -7.92
N LEU A 102 -23.89 14.85 -7.93
CA LEU A 102 -23.73 13.46 -7.50
C LEU A 102 -23.61 13.38 -5.97
N PRO A 103 -24.11 12.31 -5.35
CA PRO A 103 -24.10 12.15 -3.88
C PRO A 103 -22.73 11.68 -3.35
N TYR A 104 -21.67 12.41 -3.69
CA TYR A 104 -20.28 12.13 -3.31
C TYR A 104 -20.12 11.77 -1.83
N ARG A 105 -19.20 10.85 -1.51
CA ARG A 105 -18.92 10.45 -0.13
C ARG A 105 -17.43 10.36 0.20
N SER A 106 -16.60 9.92 -0.74
CA SER A 106 -15.19 9.63 -0.50
C SER A 106 -14.36 9.94 -1.73
N VAL A 107 -14.35 11.21 -2.10
CA VAL A 107 -13.67 11.71 -3.29
C VAL A 107 -12.17 11.80 -3.03
N GLU A 108 -11.38 11.21 -3.92
CA GLU A 108 -9.92 11.23 -3.91
C GLU A 108 -9.34 11.83 -5.19
N VAL A 109 -8.25 12.58 -5.05
CA VAL A 109 -7.46 13.15 -6.12
C VAL A 109 -6.28 12.24 -6.41
N ARG A 110 -6.06 11.92 -7.68
CA ARG A 110 -4.86 11.22 -8.16
C ARG A 110 -4.19 12.04 -9.26
N VAL A 111 -2.88 12.21 -9.17
CA VAL A 111 -2.08 12.95 -10.15
C VAL A 111 -1.06 12.01 -10.76
N ARG A 112 -0.95 12.06 -12.09
CA ARG A 112 0.02 11.26 -12.83
C ARG A 112 0.49 11.99 -14.08
N GLY A 113 1.77 12.36 -14.11
CA GLY A 113 2.33 13.13 -15.23
C GLY A 113 1.61 14.46 -15.38
N SER A 114 1.02 14.73 -16.55
CA SER A 114 0.21 15.93 -16.80
C SER A 114 -1.29 15.77 -16.50
N GLN A 115 -1.70 14.58 -16.07
CA GLN A 115 -3.10 14.22 -15.87
C GLN A 115 -3.48 14.26 -14.40
N ILE A 116 -4.71 14.67 -14.15
CA ILE A 116 -5.33 14.66 -12.83
C ILE A 116 -6.65 13.90 -12.91
N PHE A 117 -6.96 13.18 -11.84
CA PHE A 117 -8.15 12.35 -11.70
C PHE A 117 -8.83 12.68 -10.39
N LEU A 118 -10.16 12.75 -10.42
CA LEU A 118 -11.00 12.85 -9.23
C LEU A 118 -11.89 11.62 -9.19
N ILE A 119 -11.83 10.85 -8.12
CA ILE A 119 -12.37 9.50 -8.09
C ILE A 119 -13.17 9.29 -6.81
N ASP A 120 -14.40 8.78 -6.91
CA ASP A 120 -15.15 8.26 -5.76
C ASP A 120 -15.53 6.81 -6.06
N GLY A 121 -15.06 5.88 -5.22
CA GLY A 121 -15.38 4.47 -5.39
C GLY A 121 -16.74 4.05 -4.81
N THR A 122 -17.30 4.85 -3.90
CA THR A 122 -18.59 4.59 -3.23
C THR A 122 -19.76 5.03 -4.09
N VAL A 123 -19.60 6.17 -4.77
CA VAL A 123 -20.43 6.61 -5.90
C VAL A 123 -19.54 6.46 -7.11
N PRO A 124 -19.55 5.31 -7.81
CA PRO A 124 -18.42 4.79 -8.59
C PRO A 124 -18.02 5.68 -9.76
N CYS A 125 -17.48 6.86 -9.52
CA CYS A 125 -17.31 7.95 -10.47
C CYS A 125 -15.85 8.29 -10.66
N VAL A 126 -15.51 8.64 -11.90
CA VAL A 126 -14.17 9.06 -12.27
C VAL A 126 -14.30 10.30 -13.13
N PHE A 127 -13.55 11.33 -12.76
CA PHE A 127 -13.33 12.50 -13.59
C PHE A 127 -11.88 12.53 -14.00
N ARG A 128 -11.63 13.06 -15.19
CA ARG A 128 -10.28 13.25 -15.72
C ARG A 128 -10.13 14.68 -16.22
N GLY A 129 -8.97 15.26 -15.97
CA GLY A 129 -8.58 16.56 -16.48
C GLY A 129 -7.08 16.67 -16.69
N GLU A 130 -6.66 17.86 -17.11
CA GLU A 130 -5.25 18.22 -17.22
C GLU A 130 -4.86 19.14 -16.07
N LEU A 131 -3.67 18.92 -15.50
CA LEU A 131 -3.15 19.74 -14.39
C LEU A 131 -3.09 21.23 -14.72
N LYS A 132 -2.89 21.59 -16.00
CA LYS A 132 -2.83 22.99 -16.43
C LYS A 132 -4.20 23.68 -16.46
N SER A 133 -5.26 22.93 -16.79
CA SER A 133 -6.59 23.50 -16.96
C SER A 133 -7.44 23.43 -15.70
N LEU A 134 -7.17 22.45 -14.83
CA LEU A 134 -7.95 22.17 -13.61
C LEU A 134 -9.45 21.97 -13.87
N LYS A 135 -9.80 21.61 -15.11
CA LYS A 135 -11.15 21.31 -15.54
C LYS A 135 -11.28 19.80 -15.72
N MET A 136 -12.10 19.22 -14.88
CA MET A 136 -12.32 17.79 -14.75
C MET A 136 -13.61 17.45 -15.47
N LYS A 137 -13.52 16.56 -16.46
CA LYS A 137 -14.68 16.02 -17.14
C LYS A 137 -15.05 14.68 -16.57
N TYR A 138 -16.34 14.46 -16.42
CA TYR A 138 -16.89 13.18 -16.03
C TYR A 138 -16.60 12.11 -17.11
N VAL A 139 -16.19 10.92 -16.67
CA VAL A 139 -15.78 9.82 -17.55
C VAL A 139 -16.50 8.52 -17.20
N VAL A 140 -16.68 7.65 -18.19
CA VAL A 140 -17.41 6.37 -18.04
C VAL A 140 -16.81 5.55 -16.90
N ARG A 141 -17.71 4.95 -16.12
CA ARG A 141 -17.45 4.36 -14.80
C ARG A 141 -17.38 2.84 -14.83
N PRO A 142 -16.74 2.21 -13.83
CA PRO A 142 -17.09 0.86 -13.43
C PRO A 142 -18.58 0.78 -13.00
N ASP A 143 -19.32 -0.22 -13.46
CA ASP A 143 -20.76 -0.41 -13.14
C ASP A 143 -21.06 -0.70 -11.65
N LYS A 144 -20.02 -0.83 -10.84
CA LYS A 144 -20.10 -1.22 -9.42
C LYS A 144 -19.20 -0.35 -8.58
N THR A 145 -19.47 -0.32 -7.29
CA THR A 145 -18.57 0.28 -6.30
C THR A 145 -17.18 -0.37 -6.35
N PHE A 146 -16.18 0.43 -6.05
CA PHE A 146 -14.79 0.02 -6.06
C PHE A 146 -13.99 0.71 -4.97
N SER A 147 -12.78 0.20 -4.71
CA SER A 147 -11.85 0.68 -3.69
C SER A 147 -10.41 0.46 -4.15
N HIS A 148 -9.43 1.03 -3.43
CA HIS A 148 -8.00 0.90 -3.73
C HIS A 148 -7.68 1.17 -5.20
N VAL A 149 -8.21 2.27 -5.74
CA VAL A 149 -7.98 2.64 -7.13
C VAL A 149 -6.54 3.10 -7.33
N VAL A 150 -5.93 2.63 -8.42
CA VAL A 150 -4.64 3.09 -8.90
C VAL A 150 -4.76 3.49 -10.37
N VAL A 151 -4.20 4.65 -10.69
CA VAL A 151 -4.13 5.14 -12.07
C VAL A 151 -2.92 4.50 -12.73
N ILE A 152 -3.11 3.75 -13.81
CA ILE A 152 -2.04 3.08 -14.56
C ILE A 152 -1.43 4.02 -15.60
N ASP A 153 -2.27 4.79 -16.29
CA ASP A 153 -1.86 5.77 -17.29
C ASP A 153 -2.98 6.81 -17.51
N SER A 154 -2.98 7.51 -18.65
CA SER A 154 -3.96 8.55 -18.96
C SER A 154 -5.40 8.04 -19.15
N VAL A 155 -5.60 6.73 -19.36
CA VAL A 155 -6.91 6.15 -19.68
C VAL A 155 -7.21 4.83 -18.97
N ASN A 156 -6.26 4.24 -18.26
CA ASN A 156 -6.44 2.97 -17.55
C ASN A 156 -6.36 3.16 -16.03
N ILE A 157 -7.32 2.56 -15.32
CA ILE A 157 -7.31 2.45 -13.86
C ILE A 157 -7.47 0.99 -13.45
N ALA A 158 -6.74 0.56 -12.43
CA ALA A 158 -7.00 -0.70 -11.74
C ALA A 158 -7.60 -0.44 -10.36
N TYR A 159 -8.43 -1.35 -9.90
CA TYR A 159 -9.19 -1.17 -8.67
C TYR A 159 -9.62 -2.52 -8.09
N ARG A 160 -10.05 -2.51 -6.83
CA ARG A 160 -10.71 -3.63 -6.18
C ARG A 160 -12.23 -3.43 -6.20
N THR A 161 -12.97 -4.47 -6.51
CA THR A 161 -14.45 -4.51 -6.48
C THR A 161 -14.92 -5.87 -5.98
N HIS A 162 -16.23 -6.13 -6.00
CA HIS A 162 -16.82 -7.39 -5.54
C HIS A 162 -17.49 -8.18 -6.67
N ASN A 163 -17.34 -9.50 -6.63
CA ASN A 163 -18.10 -10.42 -7.48
C ASN A 163 -19.56 -10.55 -6.98
N LYS A 164 -20.35 -11.45 -7.59
CA LYS A 164 -21.75 -11.67 -7.20
C LYS A 164 -21.90 -12.31 -5.82
N ASP A 165 -20.88 -13.02 -5.36
CA ASP A 165 -20.84 -13.71 -4.06
C ASP A 165 -20.31 -12.80 -2.93
N GLY A 166 -20.00 -11.53 -3.25
CA GLY A 166 -19.44 -10.56 -2.32
C GLY A 166 -17.94 -10.72 -2.06
N GLU A 167 -17.25 -11.56 -2.83
CA GLU A 167 -15.79 -11.73 -2.73
C GLU A 167 -15.06 -10.60 -3.46
N SER A 168 -13.98 -10.12 -2.86
CA SER A 168 -13.12 -9.09 -3.44
C SER A 168 -12.34 -9.65 -4.63
N ILE A 169 -12.37 -8.91 -5.73
CA ILE A 169 -11.70 -9.20 -6.99
C ILE A 169 -11.03 -7.94 -7.53
N LEU A 170 -10.09 -8.10 -8.46
CA LEU A 170 -9.45 -6.96 -9.12
C LEU A 170 -10.09 -6.69 -10.48
N GLY A 171 -10.26 -5.41 -10.78
CA GLY A 171 -10.79 -4.87 -12.02
C GLY A 171 -9.83 -3.90 -12.67
N LEU A 172 -9.92 -3.80 -13.99
CA LEU A 172 -9.24 -2.87 -14.86
C LEU A 172 -10.32 -2.18 -15.68
N SER A 173 -10.37 -0.86 -15.64
CA SER A 173 -11.30 -0.07 -16.43
C SER A 173 -10.50 0.87 -17.32
N LYS A 174 -10.91 0.90 -18.59
CA LYS A 174 -10.61 2.00 -19.46
C LYS A 174 -11.66 3.07 -19.28
N LEU A 175 -11.21 4.31 -19.31
CA LEU A 175 -12.04 5.50 -19.27
C LEU A 175 -13.04 5.63 -20.44
N ASP A 176 -12.98 4.75 -21.44
CA ASP A 176 -14.00 4.63 -22.48
C ASP A 176 -15.13 3.62 -22.13
N GLY A 177 -15.12 3.08 -20.91
CA GLY A 177 -16.12 2.14 -20.40
C GLY A 177 -15.78 0.66 -20.55
N ARG A 178 -14.68 0.32 -21.24
CA ARG A 178 -14.26 -1.08 -21.35
C ARG A 178 -13.67 -1.58 -20.03
N ASN A 179 -14.28 -2.62 -19.47
CA ASN A 179 -13.89 -3.18 -18.18
C ASN A 179 -13.41 -4.63 -18.34
N LYS A 180 -12.35 -4.99 -17.61
CA LYS A 180 -11.85 -6.37 -17.45
C LYS A 180 -11.79 -6.69 -15.97
N ILE A 181 -12.26 -7.89 -15.59
CA ILE A 181 -12.18 -8.36 -14.21
C ILE A 181 -11.38 -9.65 -14.14
N ASN A 182 -10.59 -9.82 -13.07
CA ASN A 182 -9.94 -11.08 -12.75
C ASN A 182 -10.43 -11.61 -11.41
N GLN A 183 -11.25 -12.65 -11.46
CA GLN A 183 -11.87 -13.26 -10.28
C GLN A 183 -10.94 -14.17 -9.49
N ARG A 184 -9.76 -14.51 -10.04
CA ARG A 184 -8.84 -15.50 -9.45
C ARG A 184 -7.51 -14.91 -9.01
N LEU A 185 -7.27 -13.62 -9.26
CA LEU A 185 -6.01 -12.98 -8.90
C LEU A 185 -5.87 -12.92 -7.37
N LEU A 186 -6.92 -12.48 -6.68
CA LEU A 186 -7.00 -12.54 -5.21
C LEU A 186 -7.36 -13.96 -4.75
N GLN A 187 -6.61 -14.48 -3.77
CA GLN A 187 -6.73 -15.86 -3.30
C GLN A 187 -7.43 -15.92 -1.94
N LYS A 188 -8.68 -16.38 -1.93
CA LYS A 188 -9.44 -16.65 -0.72
C LYS A 188 -8.81 -17.80 0.10
N GLN A 189 -8.73 -17.60 1.41
CA GLN A 189 -8.48 -18.58 2.47
C GLN A 189 -9.72 -18.81 3.36
N ILE A 190 -10.56 -17.79 3.57
CA ILE A 190 -11.73 -17.88 4.48
C ILE A 190 -13.01 -17.44 3.78
N ASP A 191 -13.30 -16.13 3.73
CA ASP A 191 -14.62 -15.63 3.33
C ASP A 191 -14.62 -14.88 2.01
N GLY A 192 -13.44 -14.60 1.45
CA GLY A 192 -13.22 -13.95 0.17
C GLY A 192 -13.37 -12.44 0.25
N ASN A 193 -13.57 -11.86 1.44
CA ASN A 193 -13.73 -10.42 1.61
C ASN A 193 -12.73 -9.90 2.64
N PHE A 194 -12.88 -10.29 3.91
CA PHE A 194 -11.98 -9.83 4.97
C PHE A 194 -10.59 -10.44 4.85
N ASP A 195 -10.47 -11.72 4.53
CA ASP A 195 -9.18 -12.42 4.45
C ASP A 195 -8.32 -12.01 3.26
N VAL A 196 -8.94 -11.44 2.23
CA VAL A 196 -8.26 -10.94 1.02
C VAL A 196 -8.08 -9.42 1.03
N ASP A 197 -8.45 -8.75 2.12
CA ASP A 197 -8.23 -7.31 2.28
C ASP A 197 -6.74 -6.95 2.15
N GLY A 198 -6.43 -5.72 1.77
CA GLY A 198 -5.08 -5.34 1.37
C GLY A 198 -5.03 -4.07 0.54
N SER A 199 -3.82 -3.74 0.09
CA SER A 199 -3.53 -2.50 -0.63
C SER A 199 -3.06 -2.82 -2.05
N LEU A 200 -3.61 -2.10 -3.03
CA LEU A 200 -3.23 -2.19 -4.44
C LEU A 200 -2.32 -1.01 -4.79
N TYR A 201 -1.22 -1.32 -5.46
CA TYR A 201 -0.23 -0.36 -5.93
C TYR A 201 0.06 -0.57 -7.41
N TYR A 202 0.58 0.46 -8.05
CA TYR A 202 1.12 0.37 -9.40
C TYR A 202 2.52 0.96 -9.43
N ASP A 203 3.48 0.14 -9.85
CA ASP A 203 4.84 0.55 -10.13
C ASP A 203 4.95 0.99 -11.59
N ALA A 204 5.24 2.27 -11.80
CA ALA A 204 5.33 2.88 -13.13
C ALA A 204 6.58 2.46 -13.91
N GLU A 205 7.68 2.20 -13.21
CA GLU A 205 8.97 1.87 -13.81
C GLU A 205 8.97 0.42 -14.28
N LEU A 206 8.53 -0.50 -13.41
CA LEU A 206 8.42 -1.92 -13.69
C LEU A 206 7.16 -2.27 -14.50
N LYS A 207 6.20 -1.35 -14.56
CA LYS A 207 4.87 -1.54 -15.16
C LYS A 207 4.14 -2.74 -14.54
N LYS A 208 4.16 -2.82 -13.21
CA LYS A 208 3.55 -3.92 -12.45
C LYS A 208 2.50 -3.41 -11.48
N LEU A 209 1.42 -4.18 -11.35
CA LEU A 209 0.48 -4.06 -10.25
C LEU A 209 0.98 -4.91 -9.09
N VAL A 210 0.99 -4.33 -7.89
CA VAL A 210 1.38 -5.03 -6.67
C VAL A 210 0.20 -5.02 -5.71
N TYR A 211 -0.27 -6.19 -5.31
CA TYR A 211 -1.32 -6.33 -4.29
C TYR A 211 -0.73 -6.94 -3.03
N VAL A 212 -0.77 -6.21 -1.92
CA VAL A 212 -0.23 -6.66 -0.63
C VAL A 212 -1.39 -6.99 0.30
N TYR A 213 -1.48 -8.25 0.77
CA TYR A 213 -2.55 -8.66 1.67
C TYR A 213 -2.35 -8.09 3.08
N LEU A 214 -3.41 -7.62 3.71
CA LEU A 214 -3.35 -7.00 5.04
C LEU A 214 -3.11 -8.03 6.16
N TYR A 215 -3.77 -9.18 6.12
CA TYR A 215 -3.82 -10.15 7.24
C TYR A 215 -2.92 -11.37 7.06
N ARG A 216 -2.04 -11.38 6.06
CA ARG A 216 -1.08 -12.46 5.80
C ARG A 216 0.15 -11.96 5.07
N ASN A 217 1.25 -12.67 5.21
CA ASN A 217 2.56 -12.32 4.67
C ASN A 217 2.69 -12.54 3.16
N GLN A 218 1.62 -12.36 2.36
CA GLN A 218 1.64 -12.63 0.92
C GLN A 218 1.46 -11.35 0.12
N TYR A 219 2.04 -11.30 -1.07
CA TYR A 219 1.74 -10.28 -2.08
C TYR A 219 1.68 -10.90 -3.48
N ILE A 220 1.11 -10.15 -4.42
CA ILE A 220 0.95 -10.51 -5.82
C ILE A 220 1.65 -9.48 -6.68
N ILE A 221 2.39 -9.93 -7.68
CA ILE A 221 2.82 -9.12 -8.80
C ILE A 221 1.99 -9.54 -10.02
N ALA A 222 1.39 -8.56 -10.69
CA ALA A 222 0.59 -8.77 -11.89
C ALA A 222 0.98 -7.76 -12.96
N ASN A 223 0.76 -8.12 -14.22
CA ASN A 223 0.87 -7.17 -15.33
C ASN A 223 -0.34 -6.21 -15.32
N PRO A 224 -0.26 -5.07 -16.02
CA PRO A 224 -1.33 -4.06 -16.04
C PRO A 224 -2.68 -4.59 -16.56
N ASP A 225 -2.65 -5.69 -17.33
CA ASP A 225 -3.83 -6.37 -17.84
C ASP A 225 -4.48 -7.34 -16.83
N LEU A 226 -4.03 -7.34 -15.57
CA LEU A 226 -4.42 -8.26 -14.49
C LEU A 226 -3.99 -9.71 -14.71
N SER A 227 -3.06 -10.01 -15.62
CA SER A 227 -2.44 -11.33 -15.67
C SER A 227 -1.45 -11.51 -14.53
N LEU A 228 -1.46 -12.69 -13.89
CA LEU A 228 -0.54 -13.02 -12.81
C LEU A 228 0.89 -13.11 -13.37
N ASP A 229 1.82 -12.41 -12.73
CA ASP A 229 3.25 -12.53 -13.00
C ASP A 229 3.90 -13.45 -11.96
N SER A 230 3.79 -13.09 -10.68
CA SER A 230 4.32 -13.90 -9.59
C SER A 230 3.61 -13.64 -8.27
N ARG A 231 3.91 -14.47 -7.26
CA ARG A 231 3.48 -14.30 -5.87
C ARG A 231 4.71 -14.42 -4.99
N GLY A 232 4.74 -13.67 -3.91
CA GLY A 232 5.83 -13.72 -2.94
C GLY A 232 5.34 -13.49 -1.53
N ASN A 233 6.30 -13.42 -0.62
CA ASN A 233 6.04 -13.25 0.79
C ASN A 233 6.72 -11.98 1.34
N THR A 234 6.01 -11.25 2.19
CA THR A 234 6.63 -10.21 3.02
C THR A 234 7.44 -10.86 4.15
N ILE A 235 8.23 -10.07 4.87
CA ILE A 235 9.16 -10.57 5.90
C ILE A 235 8.45 -11.27 7.08
N ASP A 236 7.16 -11.00 7.31
CA ASP A 236 6.39 -11.64 8.37
C ASP A 236 6.22 -13.15 8.10
N THR A 237 5.93 -13.95 9.13
CA THR A 237 5.81 -15.42 9.01
C THR A 237 4.36 -15.92 8.91
N VAL A 238 3.36 -15.06 9.11
CA VAL A 238 1.94 -15.43 9.15
C VAL A 238 1.39 -15.58 7.73
N SER A 239 1.39 -16.80 7.20
CA SER A 239 0.87 -17.10 5.84
C SER A 239 -0.64 -17.37 5.76
N LYS A 240 -1.26 -17.72 6.89
CA LYS A 240 -2.71 -17.91 7.00
C LYS A 240 -3.33 -16.78 7.80
N ALA A 241 -4.35 -16.14 7.25
CA ALA A 241 -5.06 -15.06 7.92
C ALA A 241 -5.66 -15.55 9.24
N LYS A 242 -5.20 -14.96 10.36
CA LYS A 242 -5.69 -15.28 11.71
C LYS A 242 -6.88 -14.39 12.06
N ILE A 243 -7.97 -14.52 11.30
CA ILE A 243 -9.20 -13.74 11.51
C ILE A 243 -10.36 -14.64 11.90
N LYS A 244 -11.31 -14.11 12.68
CA LYS A 244 -12.56 -14.78 13.05
C LYS A 244 -13.73 -14.00 12.48
N VAL A 245 -14.46 -14.62 11.55
CA VAL A 245 -15.61 -14.02 10.87
C VAL A 245 -16.88 -14.72 11.35
N SER A 246 -17.89 -13.93 11.70
CA SER A 246 -19.22 -14.42 12.09
C SER A 246 -20.29 -13.82 11.19
N TYR A 247 -21.31 -14.62 10.89
CA TYR A 247 -22.44 -14.21 10.05
C TYR A 247 -23.65 -13.86 10.91
N ILE A 248 -24.18 -12.67 10.72
CA ILE A 248 -25.35 -12.12 11.40
C ILE A 248 -26.55 -12.31 10.47
N LYS A 249 -27.27 -13.43 10.65
CA LYS A 249 -28.41 -13.82 9.81
C LYS A 249 -29.47 -12.72 9.69
N SER A 250 -29.78 -12.03 10.79
CA SER A 250 -30.83 -11.00 10.84
C SER A 250 -30.57 -9.78 9.95
N HIS A 251 -29.31 -9.50 9.63
CA HIS A 251 -28.90 -8.35 8.82
C HIS A 251 -28.23 -8.76 7.51
N ASN A 252 -28.20 -10.07 7.19
CA ASN A 252 -27.44 -10.64 6.08
C ASN A 252 -26.00 -10.07 6.00
N ALA A 253 -25.34 -9.96 7.16
CA ALA A 253 -24.06 -9.25 7.28
C ALA A 253 -22.96 -10.16 7.85
N LYS A 254 -21.72 -9.97 7.38
CA LYS A 254 -20.52 -10.59 7.96
C LYS A 254 -19.82 -9.56 8.85
N LYS A 255 -19.33 -9.98 10.01
CA LYS A 255 -18.55 -9.14 10.94
C LYS A 255 -17.36 -9.92 11.49
N MET A 256 -16.28 -9.21 11.80
CA MET A 256 -15.20 -9.78 12.62
C MET A 256 -15.69 -9.97 14.06
N SER A 257 -15.59 -11.19 14.58
CA SER A 257 -15.99 -11.52 15.96
C SER A 257 -14.86 -11.38 16.98
N ALA A 258 -13.65 -11.10 16.52
CA ALA A 258 -12.51 -10.72 17.36
C ALA A 258 -11.60 -9.75 16.58
N PRO A 259 -10.82 -8.90 17.27
CA PRO A 259 -9.81 -8.07 16.62
C PRO A 259 -8.82 -8.92 15.79
N PRO A 260 -8.57 -8.57 14.52
CA PRO A 260 -7.67 -9.33 13.66
C PRO A 260 -6.20 -8.97 13.94
N LEU A 261 -5.30 -9.91 13.64
CA LEU A 261 -3.87 -9.62 13.56
C LEU A 261 -3.54 -9.05 12.16
N SER A 262 -3.30 -7.75 12.08
CA SER A 262 -2.78 -7.11 10.85
C SER A 262 -1.30 -7.41 10.67
N ILE A 263 -0.93 -7.88 9.49
CA ILE A 263 0.43 -8.28 9.11
C ILE A 263 1.12 -7.15 8.34
N ASN A 264 0.53 -6.70 7.23
CA ASN A 264 1.09 -5.64 6.40
C ASN A 264 0.30 -4.34 6.63
N ARG A 265 0.77 -3.50 7.55
CA ARG A 265 0.20 -2.16 7.79
C ARG A 265 0.79 -1.19 6.78
N THR A 266 -0.06 -0.48 6.06
CA THR A 266 0.30 0.55 5.08
C THR A 266 -0.36 1.86 5.46
#